data_AF-A0A815ZPS7-F1
#
_entry.id   AF-A0A815ZPS7-F1
#
_cell.length_a   1.000
_cell.length_b   1.000
_cell.length_c   1.000
_cell.angle_alpha   90.00
_cell.angle_beta   90.00
_cell.angle_gamma   90.00
#
_symmetry.space_group_name_H-M   'P 1'
#
loop_
_entity.id
_entity.type
_entity.pdbx_description
1 polymer ?
#
loop_
_entity_poly.entity_id
_entity_poly.type
_entity_poly.pdbx_seq_one_letter_code
_entity_poly.pdbx_strand_id
1 'polypeptide(L)' 'RRCYGKSFYGKEGAGHASFNRFWYDTFERDCKPFIYGGIGLSYETDNIFNTTEECYRACKEVLSLT' A
#
# COMPACT_ATOMS: atom_id res chain seq x y z
N ARG A 1 -7.48 -10.76 -1.36
CA ARG A 1 -7.46 -9.81 -2.49
C ARG A 1 -6.69 -8.57 -2.05
N ARG A 2 -5.42 -8.78 -1.66
CA ARG A 2 -4.67 -7.84 -0.82
C ARG A 2 -4.36 -6.51 -1.49
N CYS A 3 -4.25 -6.53 -2.81
CA CYS A 3 -3.65 -5.47 -3.60
C CYS A 3 -4.67 -4.54 -4.28
N TYR A 4 -5.96 -4.73 -4.00
CA TYR A 4 -7.06 -3.95 -4.60
C TYR A 4 -7.66 -2.94 -3.61
N GLY A 5 -6.96 -2.68 -2.50
CA GLY A 5 -7.37 -1.66 -1.53
C GLY A 5 -7.55 -0.32 -2.24
N LYS A 6 -8.75 0.28 -2.10
CA LYS A 6 -9.16 1.49 -2.82
C LYS A 6 -8.06 2.55 -2.79
N SER A 7 -7.79 3.11 -3.97
CA SER A 7 -6.91 4.25 -4.20
C SER A 7 -6.95 5.22 -3.03
N PHE A 8 -5.77 5.48 -2.47
CA PHE A 8 -5.53 6.38 -1.36
C PHE A 8 -6.03 7.79 -1.68
N TYR A 9 -7.30 8.07 -1.40
CA TYR A 9 -7.85 9.43 -1.35
C TYR A 9 -7.76 10.03 0.06
N GLY A 10 -7.14 9.32 1.02
CA GLY A 10 -6.84 9.87 2.34
C GLY A 10 -5.54 10.65 2.28
N LYS A 11 -5.61 11.95 2.56
CA LYS A 11 -4.48 12.88 2.61
C LYS A 11 -3.21 12.23 3.17
N GLU A 12 -2.10 12.36 2.44
CA GLU A 12 -0.76 12.22 3.02
C GLU A 12 -0.70 13.01 4.34
N GLY A 13 -0.18 12.39 5.40
CA GLY A 13 0.09 13.11 6.64
C GLY A 13 -1.12 13.44 7.52
N ALA A 14 -2.24 12.71 7.45
CA ALA A 14 -3.17 12.73 8.57
C ALA A 14 -2.50 12.03 9.78
N GLY A 15 -2.05 12.84 10.76
CA GLY A 15 -1.44 12.39 12.02
C GLY A 15 -0.11 13.07 12.34
N HIS A 16 0.49 12.70 13.48
CA HIS A 16 1.76 13.26 13.95
C HIS A 16 2.96 12.32 13.73
N ALA A 17 2.76 11.20 13.03
CA ALA A 17 3.81 10.24 12.72
C ALA A 17 4.18 10.29 11.23
N SER A 18 5.36 9.77 10.89
CA SER A 18 5.82 9.66 9.51
C SER A 18 6.40 8.28 9.31
N PHE A 19 5.61 7.38 8.74
CA PHE A 19 6.06 6.03 8.42
C PHE A 19 6.24 5.87 6.93
N ASN A 20 7.43 5.46 6.52
CA ASN A 20 7.66 4.99 5.15
C ASN A 20 6.89 3.69 4.94
N ARG A 21 6.01 3.68 3.95
CA ARG A 21 5.15 2.56 3.61
C ARG A 21 5.11 2.38 2.10
N PHE A 22 4.68 1.20 1.68
CA PHE A 22 4.49 0.86 0.27
C PHE A 22 3.06 0.38 0.06
N TRP A 23 2.49 0.72 -1.09
CA TRP A 23 1.21 0.19 -1.56
C TRP A 23 1.37 -0.29 -3.00
N TYR A 24 0.58 -1.27 -3.41
CA TYR A 24 0.59 -1.73 -4.79
C TYR A 24 -0.38 -0.94 -5.65
N ASP A 25 0.16 -0.26 -6.66
CA ASP A 25 -0.60 0.38 -7.72
C ASP A 25 -0.90 -0.66 -8.82
N THR A 26 -2.16 -1.05 -8.95
CA THR A 26 -2.59 -2.03 -9.96
C THR A 26 -2.61 -1.46 -11.38
N PHE A 27 -2.73 -0.15 -11.55
CA PHE A 27 -2.68 0.49 -12.86
C PHE A 27 -1.26 0.51 -13.40
N GLU A 28 -0.31 0.94 -12.56
CA GLU A 28 1.11 0.95 -12.91
C GLU A 28 1.80 -0.42 -12.74
N ARG A 29 1.12 -1.36 -12.06
CA ARG A 29 1.64 -2.69 -11.69
C ARG A 29 2.93 -2.59 -10.90
N ASP A 30 2.95 -1.67 -9.94
CA ASP A 30 4.16 -1.28 -9.23
C ASP A 30 3.91 -1.00 -7.75
N CYS A 31 4.94 -1.20 -6.93
CA CYS A 31 4.91 -0.87 -5.51
C CYS A 31 5.39 0.56 -5.30
N LYS A 32 4.48 1.46 -4.93
CA LYS A 32 4.79 2.88 -4.75
C LYS A 32 5.04 3.23 -3.28
N PRO A 33 6.09 4.00 -2.96
CA PRO A 33 6.30 4.51 -1.61
C PRO A 33 5.28 5.61 -1.28
N PHE A 34 4.94 5.73 -0.01
CA PHE A 34 4.17 6.86 0.52
C PHE A 34 4.49 7.08 2.00
N ILE A 35 4.18 8.29 2.49
CA ILE A 35 4.27 8.62 3.92
C ILE A 35 2.92 8.41 4.58
N TYR A 36 2.86 7.43 5.49
CA TYR A 36 1.70 7.19 6.33
C TYR A 36 1.78 8.03 7.61
N GLY A 37 0.77 8.88 7.81
CA GLY A 37 0.69 9.84 8.93
C GLY A 37 0.38 9.22 10.31
N GLY A 38 0.02 7.94 10.34
CA GLY A 38 -0.29 7.21 11.58
C GLY A 38 -1.76 7.18 11.97
N ILE A 39 -2.63 7.99 11.36
CA ILE A 39 -4.09 7.95 11.55
C ILE A 39 -4.83 8.03 10.21
N GLY A 40 -6.11 7.64 10.19
CA GLY A 40 -7.02 7.94 9.09
C GLY A 40 -6.91 7.08 7.83
N LEU A 41 -5.95 6.16 7.77
CA LEU A 41 -5.87 5.13 6.72
C LEU A 41 -5.59 3.79 7.37
N SER A 42 -6.67 3.09 7.69
CA SER A 42 -6.79 1.64 7.65
C SER A 42 -5.50 0.86 7.93
N TYR A 43 -5.21 0.63 9.21
CA TYR A 43 -4.46 -0.57 9.64
C TYR A 43 -5.09 -1.87 9.11
N GLU A 44 -6.28 -1.77 8.50
CA GLU A 44 -7.09 -2.83 7.92
C GLU A 44 -7.04 -2.90 6.38
N THR A 45 -6.38 -1.96 5.67
CA THR A 45 -6.17 -2.17 4.23
C THR A 45 -4.96 -3.07 4.03
N ASP A 46 -5.27 -4.27 3.60
CA ASP A 46 -4.39 -5.34 3.14
C ASP A 46 -3.36 -4.95 2.03
N ASN A 47 -3.37 -3.69 1.55
CA ASN A 47 -2.49 -3.12 0.49
C ASN A 47 -1.46 -2.10 1.05
N ILE A 48 -1.02 -2.28 2.30
CA ILE A 48 0.03 -1.45 2.93
C ILE A 48 1.12 -2.37 3.46
N PHE A 49 2.36 -2.07 3.07
CA PHE A 49 3.53 -2.91 3.35
C PHE A 49 4.66 -2.09 3.93
N ASN A 50 5.53 -2.75 4.69
CA ASN A 50 6.70 -2.11 5.32
C ASN A 50 7.87 -1.98 4.34
N THR A 51 7.95 -2.88 3.37
CA THR A 51 9.05 -2.96 2.40
C THR A 51 8.51 -3.15 0.98
N THR A 52 9.30 -2.76 -0.01
CA THR A 52 8.95 -2.97 -1.43
C THR A 52 8.88 -4.46 -1.76
N GLU A 53 9.76 -5.28 -1.18
CA GLU A 53 9.80 -6.72 -1.37
C GLU A 53 8.54 -7.41 -0.85
N GLU A 54 8.05 -7.01 0.32
CA GLU A 54 6.81 -7.50 0.91
C GLU A 54 5.61 -7.18 0.00
N CYS A 55 5.55 -5.96 -0.53
CA CYS A 55 4.54 -5.52 -1.47
C CYS A 55 4.55 -6.35 -2.76
N TYR A 56 5.71 -6.53 -3.40
CA TYR A 56 5.79 -7.32 -4.64
C TYR A 56 5.49 -8.80 -4.38
N ARG A 57 5.96 -9.37 -3.28
CA ARG A 57 5.63 -10.76 -2.93
C ARG A 57 4.13 -10.95 -2.76
N ALA A 58 3.46 -9.99 -2.12
CA ALA A 58 2.02 -10.06 -1.91
C ALA A 58 1.21 -9.85 -3.20
N CYS A 59 1.70 -9.06 -4.16
CA CYS A 59 0.89 -8.55 -5.27
C CYS A 59 1.32 -8.98 -6.68
N LYS A 60 2.60 -9.27 -6.90
CA LYS A 60 3.11 -9.70 -8.20
C LYS A 60 2.80 -11.17 -8.47
N GLU A 61 2.82 -12.03 -7.43
CA GLU A 61 2.39 -13.42 -7.55
C GLU A 61 0.88 -13.56 -7.82
N VAL A 62 0.07 -12.62 -7.30
CA VAL A 62 -1.38 -12.58 -7.54
C VAL A 62 -1.69 -12.31 -9.02
N LEU A 63 -0.83 -11.58 -9.74
CA LEU A 63 -1.00 -11.28 -11.18
C LEU A 63 -0.54 -12.42 -12.10
N SER A 64 0.24 -13.38 -11.59
CA SER A 64 0.70 -14.56 -12.36
C SER A 64 -0.20 -15.80 -12.21
N LEU A 65 -1.19 -15.76 -11.31
CA LEU A 65 -2.09 -16.88 -11.00
C LEU A 65 -3.53 -16.68 -11.55
N THR A 66 -3.70 -15.79 -12.53
CA THR A 66 -4.99 -15.53 -13.22
C THR A 66 -4.85 -15.65 -14.72
#